data_AF-A0A3D4QLH5-F1
#
_entry.id   AF-A0A3D4QLH5-F1
#
_cell.length_a   1.000
_cell.length_b   1.000
_cell.length_c   1.000
_cell.angle_alpha   90.00
_cell.angle_beta   90.00
_cell.angle_gamma   90.00
#
_symmetry.space_group_name_H-M   'P 1'
#
loop_
_entity.id
_entity.type
_entity.pdbx_description
1 polymer ?
#
loop_
_entity_poly.entity_id
_entity_poly.type
_entity_poly.pdbx_seq_one_letter_code
_entity_poly.pdbx_strand_id
1 'polypeptide(L)'
;AIGNPFGVGQTVTSGIVSALARTQMANAGTDLNFFIQTDAAINPGNSGGALVGLDGRLLGINTAIYSKTGGSLGIGFAIPSNMVRAVVNGVVKGGRLVRPWIGAAGRPVTTDIANSLGLDRPGGVIIEDVYPASAADR
;
A
#
# COMPACT_ATOMS: atom_id res chain seq x y z
N ALA A 1 8.88 11.25 7.77
CA ALA A 1 7.43 11.36 8.03
C ALA A 1 7.14 12.67 8.77
N ILE A 2 5.99 13.26 8.52
CA ILE A 2 5.52 14.52 9.14
C ILE A 2 4.11 14.27 9.67
N GLY A 3 3.84 14.67 10.92
CA GLY A 3 2.53 14.48 11.56
C GLY A 3 2.43 15.16 12.92
N ASN A 4 1.41 14.83 13.71
CA ASN A 4 1.21 15.35 15.06
C ASN A 4 1.14 14.19 16.09
N PRO A 5 2.27 13.53 16.38
CA PRO A 5 2.28 12.34 17.22
C PRO A 5 1.85 12.69 18.64
N PHE A 6 0.90 11.94 19.20
CA PHE A 6 0.36 12.13 20.55
C PHE A 6 -0.14 13.56 20.86
N GLY A 7 -0.38 14.39 19.83
CA GLY A 7 -0.85 15.76 19.99
C GLY A 7 0.21 16.78 20.45
N VAL A 8 1.51 16.44 20.42
CA VAL A 8 2.57 17.34 20.91
C VAL A 8 2.92 18.49 19.96
N GLY A 9 2.34 18.49 18.76
CA GLY A 9 2.62 19.46 17.70
C GLY A 9 3.26 18.80 16.47
N GLN A 10 3.44 19.62 15.43
CA GLN A 10 4.02 19.15 14.17
C GLN A 10 5.44 18.59 14.40
N THR A 11 5.61 17.31 14.12
CA THR A 11 6.86 16.59 14.33
C THR A 11 7.33 15.99 13.01
N VAL A 12 8.65 16.03 12.81
CA VAL A 12 9.33 15.42 11.67
C VAL A 12 10.20 14.27 12.16
N THR A 13 10.10 13.12 11.50
CA THR A 13 10.95 11.95 11.73
C THR A 13 11.57 11.51 10.40
N SER A 14 12.75 10.91 10.44
CA SER A 14 13.46 10.42 9.26
C SER A 14 13.67 8.91 9.31
N GLY A 15 13.86 8.32 8.14
CA GLY A 15 14.10 6.89 7.95
C GLY A 15 14.29 6.63 6.45
N ILE A 16 14.23 5.36 6.06
CA ILE A 16 14.36 4.89 4.69
C ILE A 16 13.07 4.21 4.24
N VAL A 17 12.97 3.96 2.93
CA VAL A 17 11.99 2.99 2.40
C VAL A 17 12.53 1.60 2.71
N SER A 18 11.88 0.90 3.65
CA SER A 18 12.29 -0.44 4.08
C SER A 18 11.79 -1.52 3.13
N ALA A 19 10.61 -1.33 2.54
CA ALA A 19 10.03 -2.23 1.54
C ALA A 19 8.93 -1.51 0.74
N LEU A 20 8.62 -2.07 -0.43
CA LEU A 20 7.51 -1.62 -1.28
C LEU A 20 6.48 -2.75 -1.42
N ALA A 21 5.28 -2.38 -1.85
CA ALA A 21 4.21 -3.31 -2.21
C ALA A 21 3.87 -4.34 -1.10
N ARG A 22 3.81 -3.89 0.15
CA ARG A 22 3.33 -4.74 1.25
C ARG A 22 1.81 -4.91 1.16
N THR A 23 1.37 -6.18 1.01
CA THR A 23 -0.04 -6.55 0.77
C THR A 23 -0.71 -7.33 1.89
N GLN A 24 0.04 -7.80 2.88
CA GLN A 24 -0.50 -8.57 4.00
C GLN A 24 -0.35 -7.80 5.29
N MET A 25 -1.36 -7.00 5.59
CA MET A 25 -1.50 -6.31 6.87
C MET A 25 -2.76 -6.85 7.56
N ALA A 26 -2.58 -7.72 8.54
CA ALA A 26 -3.68 -8.39 9.26
C ALA A 26 -4.68 -7.41 9.91
N ASN A 27 -4.28 -6.16 10.15
CA ASN A 27 -5.04 -5.19 10.93
C ASN A 27 -5.40 -3.90 10.17
N ALA A 28 -5.16 -3.82 8.85
CA ALA A 28 -5.37 -2.56 8.10
C ALA A 28 -6.82 -2.31 7.65
N GLY A 29 -7.74 -3.25 7.87
CA GLY A 29 -9.19 -3.07 7.64
C GLY A 29 -9.58 -2.61 6.22
N THR A 30 -8.68 -2.73 5.24
CA THR A 30 -8.84 -2.16 3.90
C THR A 30 -8.41 -3.17 2.84
N ASP A 31 -9.25 -3.35 1.82
CA ASP A 31 -8.97 -4.28 0.70
C ASP A 31 -7.90 -3.76 -0.27
N LEU A 32 -7.47 -2.50 -0.11
CA LEU A 32 -6.45 -1.85 -0.94
C LEU A 32 -5.07 -1.99 -0.29
N ASN A 33 -4.58 -3.22 -0.20
CA ASN A 33 -3.35 -3.53 0.51
C ASN A 33 -2.12 -3.31 -0.37
N PHE A 34 -1.73 -2.06 -0.60
CA PHE A 34 -0.41 -1.75 -1.17
C PHE A 34 0.22 -0.62 -0.38
N PHE A 35 1.18 -0.95 0.48
CA PHE A 35 1.84 0.02 1.34
C PHE A 35 3.32 0.17 1.01
N ILE A 36 3.81 1.41 1.18
CA ILE A 36 5.24 1.70 1.38
C ILE A 36 5.53 1.40 2.85
N GLN A 37 6.55 0.59 3.10
CA GLN A 37 7.05 0.37 4.45
C GLN A 37 8.24 1.31 4.72
N THR A 38 8.30 1.88 5.92
CA THR A 38 9.40 2.73 6.38
C THR A 38 9.72 2.45 7.85
N ASP A 39 10.97 2.68 8.22
CA ASP A 39 11.46 2.67 9.60
C ASP A 39 11.44 4.05 10.25
N ALA A 40 11.07 5.10 9.50
CA ALA A 40 10.82 6.41 10.06
C ALA A 40 9.80 6.28 11.20
N ALA A 41 10.09 6.88 12.35
CA ALA A 41 9.25 6.73 13.52
C ALA A 41 7.82 7.25 13.26
N ILE A 42 6.84 6.34 13.30
CA ILE A 42 5.41 6.62 13.17
C ILE A 42 4.73 6.20 14.47
N ASN A 43 3.95 7.11 15.06
CA ASN A 43 3.20 6.88 16.28
C ASN A 43 1.74 7.35 16.09
N PRO A 44 0.82 6.97 16.99
CA PRO A 44 -0.53 7.53 17.01
C PRO A 44 -0.51 9.06 16.86
N GLY A 45 -1.31 9.60 15.94
CA GLY A 45 -1.31 11.02 15.56
C GLY A 45 -0.48 11.38 14.32
N ASN A 46 0.39 10.48 13.84
CA ASN A 46 1.02 10.63 12.51
C ASN A 46 0.10 10.16 11.37
N SER A 47 -0.92 9.35 11.65
CA SER A 47 -1.88 8.87 10.63
C SER A 47 -2.55 10.05 9.92
N GLY A 48 -2.62 9.99 8.59
CA GLY A 48 -3.06 11.09 7.72
C GLY A 48 -1.96 12.09 7.34
N GLY A 49 -0.82 12.07 8.05
CA GLY A 49 0.34 12.91 7.77
C GLY A 49 1.19 12.44 6.57
N ALA A 50 2.14 13.28 6.15
CA ALA A 50 2.92 13.07 4.95
C ALA A 50 4.13 12.16 5.16
N LEU A 51 4.42 11.31 4.18
CA LEU A 51 5.73 10.71 3.95
C LEU A 51 6.35 11.36 2.72
N VAL A 52 7.49 12.03 2.89
CA VAL A 52 8.13 12.84 1.84
C VAL A 52 9.55 12.36 1.56
N GLY A 53 9.99 12.49 0.31
CA GLY A 53 11.37 12.28 -0.10
C GLY A 53 12.26 13.47 0.26
N LEU A 54 13.58 13.30 0.11
CA LEU A 54 14.56 14.38 0.31
C LEU A 54 14.39 15.53 -0.70
N ASP A 55 13.75 15.26 -1.83
CA ASP A 55 13.34 16.23 -2.85
C ASP A 55 12.04 16.99 -2.50
N GLY A 56 11.48 16.75 -1.31
CA GLY A 56 10.24 17.36 -0.84
C GLY A 56 8.97 16.80 -1.51
N ARG A 57 9.07 15.77 -2.35
CA ARG A 57 7.90 15.18 -3.02
C ARG A 57 7.17 14.22 -2.09
N LEU A 58 5.84 14.24 -2.16
CA LEU A 58 4.99 13.31 -1.41
C LEU A 58 5.11 11.89 -1.97
N LEU A 59 5.64 10.99 -1.15
CA LEU A 59 5.75 9.55 -1.45
C LEU A 59 4.48 8.80 -1.03
N GLY A 60 3.87 9.20 0.08
CA GLY A 60 2.66 8.56 0.60
C GLY A 60 2.06 9.24 1.83
N ILE A 61 0.96 8.67 2.32
CA ILE A 61 0.25 9.12 3.53
C ILE A 61 0.41 8.08 4.62
N ASN A 62 1.01 8.48 5.75
CA ASN A 62 1.21 7.59 6.90
C ASN A 62 -0.15 7.09 7.38
N THR A 63 -0.30 5.78 7.54
CA THR A 63 -1.62 5.17 7.79
C THR A 63 -1.62 4.30 9.03
N ALA A 64 -0.64 3.39 9.14
CA ALA A 64 -0.62 2.38 10.18
C ALA A 64 0.81 2.05 10.63
N ILE A 65 0.92 1.35 11.74
CA ILE A 65 2.15 0.75 12.23
C ILE A 65 1.91 -0.71 12.60
N TYR A 66 2.94 -1.52 12.49
CA TYR A 66 2.98 -2.78 13.22
C TYR A 66 3.56 -2.51 14.60
N SER A 67 2.75 -2.73 15.63
CA SER A 67 3.18 -2.53 17.01
C SER A 67 2.50 -3.51 17.95
N LYS A 68 3.27 -3.98 18.93
CA LYS A 68 2.75 -4.75 20.08
C LYS A 68 2.50 -3.87 21.31
N THR A 69 3.07 -2.67 21.34
CA THR A 69 3.03 -1.75 22.49
C THR A 69 2.20 -0.49 22.23
N GLY A 70 1.78 -0.27 20.99
CA GLY A 70 1.11 0.96 20.54
C GLY A 70 2.07 2.07 20.08
N GLY A 71 3.38 1.90 20.27
CA GLY A 71 4.42 2.81 19.77
C GLY A 71 5.18 2.26 18.56
N SER A 72 5.95 3.11 17.89
CA SER A 72 6.82 2.74 16.77
C SER A 72 7.81 1.65 17.17
N LEU A 73 7.88 0.58 16.38
CA LEU A 73 8.94 -0.44 16.43
C LEU A 73 9.81 -0.41 15.15
N GLY A 74 9.79 0.70 14.40
CA GLY A 74 10.47 0.82 13.11
C GLY A 74 9.76 0.09 11.95
N ILE A 75 8.48 -0.21 12.10
CA ILE A 75 7.66 -0.85 11.07
C ILE A 75 6.40 -0.01 10.84
N GLY A 76 6.57 1.05 10.04
CA GLY A 76 5.51 1.98 9.65
C GLY A 76 5.04 1.75 8.21
N PHE A 77 3.78 2.09 7.94
CA PHE A 77 3.15 1.90 6.64
C PHE A 77 2.48 3.19 6.14
N ALA A 78 2.73 3.49 4.87
CA ALA A 78 2.11 4.61 4.17
C ALA A 78 1.42 4.15 2.89
N ILE A 79 0.23 4.71 2.64
CA ILE A 79 -0.47 4.54 1.37
C ILE A 79 0.29 5.35 0.29
N PRO A 80 0.67 4.74 -0.85
CA PRO A 80 1.40 5.43 -1.92
C PRO A 80 0.64 6.65 -2.46
N SER A 81 1.37 7.74 -2.77
CA SER A 81 0.77 8.98 -3.25
C SER A 81 0.02 8.83 -4.57
N ASN A 82 0.44 7.90 -5.45
CA ASN A 82 -0.29 7.56 -6.66
C ASN A 82 -1.67 6.96 -6.37
N MET A 83 -1.79 6.11 -5.35
CA MET A 83 -3.07 5.55 -4.92
C MET A 83 -3.97 6.64 -4.33
N VAL A 84 -3.42 7.51 -3.47
CA VAL A 84 -4.15 8.67 -2.94
C VAL A 84 -4.68 9.55 -4.07
N ARG A 85 -3.83 9.86 -5.05
CA ARG A 85 -4.20 10.67 -6.22
C ARG A 85 -5.37 10.04 -6.99
N ALA A 86 -5.34 8.73 -7.23
CA ALA A 86 -6.42 8.04 -7.93
C ALA A 86 -7.76 8.13 -7.17
N VAL A 87 -7.73 7.93 -5.85
CA VAL A 87 -8.92 8.04 -4.99
C VAL A 87 -9.45 9.47 -4.96
N VAL A 88 -8.59 10.46 -4.68
CA VAL A 88 -8.97 11.87 -4.64
C VAL A 88 -9.56 12.33 -5.97
N ASN A 89 -8.93 11.96 -7.10
CA ASN A 89 -9.46 12.29 -8.42
C ASN A 89 -10.84 11.68 -8.67
N GLY A 90 -11.08 10.43 -8.25
CA GLY A 90 -12.38 9.79 -8.39
C GLY A 90 -13.46 10.48 -7.55
N VAL A 91 -13.16 10.78 -6.29
CA VAL A 91 -14.09 11.45 -5.37
C VAL A 91 -14.39 12.88 -5.84
N VAL A 92 -13.38 13.66 -6.22
CA VAL A 92 -13.57 15.05 -6.66
C VAL A 92 -14.36 15.13 -7.97
N LYS A 93 -14.12 14.23 -8.92
CA LYS A 93 -14.77 14.28 -10.25
C LYS A 93 -16.14 13.63 -10.29
N GLY A 94 -16.35 12.55 -9.53
CA GLY A 94 -17.52 11.68 -9.67
C GLY A 94 -18.23 11.36 -8.35
N GLY A 95 -17.84 11.97 -7.23
CA GLY A 95 -18.43 11.77 -5.91
C GLY A 95 -18.15 10.40 -5.27
N ARG A 96 -17.59 9.45 -6.03
CA ARG A 96 -17.27 8.10 -5.55
C ARG A 96 -16.06 7.50 -6.25
N LEU A 97 -15.38 6.59 -5.57
CA LEU A 97 -14.36 5.75 -6.19
C LEU A 97 -15.04 4.63 -7.00
N VAL A 98 -14.83 4.64 -8.31
CA VAL A 98 -15.16 3.49 -9.17
C VAL A 98 -13.95 2.58 -9.23
N ARG A 99 -14.07 1.36 -8.69
CA ARG A 99 -12.99 0.36 -8.75
C ARG A 99 -13.08 -0.39 -10.08
N PRO A 100 -12.07 -0.29 -10.97
CA PRO A 100 -12.08 -1.08 -12.19
C PRO A 100 -11.98 -2.57 -11.84
N TRP A 101 -12.76 -3.38 -12.54
CA TRP A 101 -12.75 -4.83 -12.43
C TRP A 101 -12.49 -5.39 -13.82
N ILE A 102 -11.38 -6.12 -13.98
CA ILE A 102 -11.00 -6.68 -15.28
C ILE A 102 -11.80 -7.94 -15.61
N GLY A 103 -12.35 -8.63 -14.62
CA GLY A 103 -13.07 -9.89 -14.82
C GLY A 103 -12.16 -11.09 -15.05
N ALA A 104 -11.07 -11.16 -14.29
CA ALA A 104 -10.24 -12.35 -14.19
C ALA A 104 -9.96 -12.66 -12.71
N ALA A 105 -9.87 -13.94 -12.38
CA ALA A 105 -9.39 -14.41 -11.10
C ALA A 105 -8.05 -15.14 -11.30
N GLY A 106 -7.19 -15.05 -10.30
CA GLY A 106 -5.89 -15.67 -10.35
C GLY A 106 -5.23 -15.69 -9.00
N ARG A 107 -4.11 -16.41 -8.93
CA ARG A 107 -3.29 -16.53 -7.71
C ARG A 107 -1.86 -16.08 -7.97
N PRO A 108 -1.13 -15.65 -6.93
CA PRO A 108 0.29 -15.35 -7.08
C PRO A 108 1.07 -16.55 -7.61
N VAL A 109 2.04 -16.31 -8.49
CA VAL A 109 2.99 -17.35 -8.92
C VAL A 109 3.93 -17.64 -7.76
N THR A 110 3.73 -18.79 -7.11
CA THR A 110 4.60 -19.29 -6.05
C THR A 110 5.87 -19.92 -6.62
N THR A 111 6.86 -20.21 -5.78
CA THR A 111 8.08 -20.91 -6.17
C THR A 111 7.78 -22.26 -6.82
N ASP A 112 6.84 -23.03 -6.26
CA ASP A 112 6.46 -24.34 -6.80
C ASP A 112 5.83 -24.24 -8.19
N ILE A 113 4.98 -23.23 -8.40
CA ILE A 113 4.38 -22.93 -9.71
C ILE A 113 5.46 -22.47 -10.69
N ALA A 114 6.38 -21.61 -10.27
CA ALA A 114 7.47 -21.16 -11.13
C ALA A 114 8.36 -22.32 -11.60
N ASN A 115 8.73 -23.22 -10.68
CA ASN A 115 9.54 -24.38 -10.97
C ASN A 115 8.84 -25.36 -11.92
N SER A 116 7.53 -25.61 -11.73
CA SER A 116 6.78 -26.52 -12.60
C SER A 116 6.58 -25.98 -14.02
N LEU A 117 6.59 -24.66 -14.17
CA LEU A 117 6.47 -23.97 -15.46
C LEU A 117 7.84 -23.61 -16.09
N GLY A 118 8.96 -23.94 -15.44
CA GLY A 118 10.31 -23.62 -15.93
C GLY A 118 10.63 -22.12 -15.93
N LEU A 119 10.04 -21.34 -15.02
CA LEU A 119 10.33 -19.91 -14.87
C LEU A 119 11.56 -19.70 -13.98
N ASP A 120 12.42 -18.72 -14.34
CA ASP A 120 13.65 -18.42 -13.60
C ASP A 120 13.41 -17.95 -12.15
N ARG A 121 12.24 -17.37 -11.87
CA ARG A 121 11.87 -16.87 -10.54
C ARG A 121 10.35 -16.76 -10.37
N PRO A 122 9.82 -16.90 -9.14
CA PRO A 122 8.42 -16.63 -8.85
C PRO A 122 8.11 -15.15 -9.07
N GLY A 123 7.08 -14.87 -9.87
CA GLY A 123 6.65 -13.52 -10.17
C GLY A 123 5.37 -13.46 -10.98
N GLY A 124 4.54 -12.46 -10.70
CA GLY A 124 3.28 -12.24 -11.40
C GLY A 124 2.11 -13.02 -10.79
N VAL A 125 1.05 -13.11 -11.59
CA VAL A 125 -0.23 -13.76 -11.24
C VAL A 125 -0.54 -14.76 -12.35
N ILE A 126 -0.86 -16.01 -11.97
CA ILE A 126 -1.42 -16.98 -12.91
C ILE A 126 -2.94 -16.78 -12.95
N ILE A 127 -3.49 -16.64 -14.15
CA ILE A 127 -4.93 -16.51 -14.35
C ILE A 127 -5.55 -17.90 -14.29
N GLU A 128 -6.51 -18.09 -13.38
CA GLU A 128 -7.22 -19.35 -13.19
C GLU A 128 -8.59 -19.31 -13.87
N ASP A 129 -9.26 -18.15 -13.83
CA ASP A 129 -10.57 -17.95 -14.45
C ASP A 129 -10.64 -16.60 -15.16
N VAL A 130 -11.37 -16.59 -16.28
CA VAL A 130 -11.80 -15.37 -16.97
C VAL A 130 -13.33 -15.38 -17.02
N TYR A 131 -13.94 -14.29 -16.54
CA TYR A 131 -15.39 -14.18 -16.46
C TYR A 131 -15.97 -13.85 -17.84
N PRO A 132 -16.97 -14.60 -18.33
CA PRO A 132 -17.58 -14.34 -19.64
C PRO A 132 -18.10 -12.90 -19.78
N ALA A 133 -17.96 -12.33 -20.97
CA ALA A 133 -18.36 -10.97 -21.33
C ALA A 133 -17.69 -9.84 -20.54
N SER A 134 -16.65 -10.15 -19.75
CA SER A 134 -15.85 -9.16 -19.02
C SER A 134 -14.83 -8.45 -19.91
N ALA A 135 -14.03 -7.54 -19.31
CA ALA A 135 -12.97 -6.84 -20.03
C ALA A 135 -11.76 -7.74 -20.34
N ALA A 136 -11.51 -8.78 -19.53
CA ALA A 136 -10.44 -9.74 -19.77
C ALA A 136 -10.79 -10.81 -20.83
N ASP A 137 -12.08 -10.98 -21.13
CA ASP A 137 -12.61 -11.92 -22.13
C ASP A 137 -12.60 -11.35 -23.57
N ARG A 138 -12.26 -10.07 -23.74
CA ARG A 138 -12.29 -9.35 -25.02
C ARG A 138 -10.92 -8.84 -25.42
#